data_AF-A0A1Q2CD89-F1
#
_entry.id   AF-A0A1Q2CD89-F1
#
_cell.length_a   1.000
_cell.length_b   1.000
_cell.length_c   1.000
_cell.angle_alpha   90.00
_cell.angle_beta   90.00
_cell.angle_gamma   90.00
#
_symmetry.space_group_name_H-M   'P 1'
#
loop_
_entity.id
_entity.type
_entity.pdbx_description
1 polymer ?
#
loop_
_entity_poly.entity_id
_entity_poly.type
_entity_poly.pdbx_seq_one_letter_code
_entity_poly.pdbx_strand_id
1 'polypeptide(L)'
;MRYLRPVAAAILALFVASCATVRETPGDPSVAPSPTETLTILVDLPHYESVEDLASAADAIVKARVISSRSDLDLPDYTSDDPRVNPYIGASEAPSPEEIKAMGIPITVYTVEITESLAGKLSERSTIEVVEMGGLVDGVDHRVANLQPLATSKPDLLFLEEVRDGRYATVGMAQGRFTALSDGSYVSLSDTPLKIGTSADLQRLEQVVDG
;
A
#
# COMPACT_ATOMS: atom_id res chain seq x y z
N MET A 1 5.35 58.24 -57.96
CA MET A 1 4.36 57.96 -59.02
C MET A 1 4.50 56.50 -59.43
N ARG A 2 3.40 55.73 -59.31
CA ARG A 2 3.11 54.44 -59.99
C ARG A 2 3.99 53.23 -59.62
N TYR A 3 3.50 52.03 -59.36
CA TYR A 3 2.16 51.45 -59.13
C TYR A 3 2.41 50.05 -58.52
N LEU A 4 1.47 49.59 -57.69
CA LEU A 4 1.37 48.23 -57.13
C LEU A 4 1.64 47.10 -58.14
N ARG A 5 2.12 45.95 -57.65
CA ARG A 5 1.34 44.70 -57.74
C ARG A 5 1.78 43.63 -56.72
N PRO A 6 0.83 42.86 -56.14
CA PRO A 6 1.04 41.87 -55.10
C PRO A 6 1.33 40.49 -55.70
N VAL A 7 2.14 39.68 -55.03
CA VAL A 7 2.22 38.23 -55.31
C VAL A 7 1.91 37.49 -54.03
N ALA A 8 0.90 36.64 -54.14
CA ALA A 8 0.27 35.86 -53.09
C ALA A 8 1.26 34.97 -52.35
N ALA A 9 1.24 35.04 -51.02
CA ALA A 9 1.88 34.07 -50.15
C ALA A 9 1.03 32.78 -50.14
N ALA A 10 1.44 31.78 -50.91
CA ALA A 10 0.97 30.42 -50.74
C ALA A 10 1.81 29.76 -49.63
N ILE A 11 1.26 29.66 -48.42
CA ILE A 11 1.86 28.89 -47.33
C ILE A 11 1.54 27.42 -47.60
N LEU A 12 2.53 26.71 -48.14
CA LEU A 12 2.51 25.26 -48.28
C LEU A 12 2.93 24.65 -46.93
N ALA A 13 1.96 24.15 -46.16
CA ALA A 13 2.23 23.42 -44.93
C ALA A 13 2.79 22.02 -45.27
N LEU A 14 4.08 21.83 -44.99
CA LEU A 14 4.79 20.57 -45.17
C LEU A 14 4.50 19.66 -43.95
N PHE A 15 3.65 18.64 -44.12
CA PHE A 15 3.50 17.57 -43.13
C PHE A 15 4.71 16.63 -43.23
N VAL A 16 5.62 16.74 -42.26
CA VAL A 16 6.71 15.76 -42.13
C VAL A 16 6.15 14.56 -41.36
N ALA A 17 5.76 13.52 -42.09
CA ALA A 17 5.49 12.21 -41.51
C ALA A 17 6.83 11.60 -41.06
N SER A 18 7.14 11.73 -39.77
CA SER A 18 8.28 11.05 -39.17
C SER A 18 7.95 9.57 -39.01
N CYS A 19 8.34 8.76 -40.00
CA CYS A 19 8.46 7.32 -39.82
C CYS A 19 9.72 7.05 -39.00
N ALA A 20 9.61 7.09 -37.67
CA ALA A 20 10.66 6.57 -36.81
C ALA A 20 10.62 5.04 -36.90
N THR A 21 11.58 4.47 -37.62
CA THR A 21 11.90 3.05 -37.56
C THR A 21 12.37 2.73 -36.14
N VAL A 22 11.50 2.12 -35.33
CA VAL A 22 11.87 1.57 -34.02
C VAL A 22 12.86 0.44 -34.28
N ARG A 23 14.13 0.72 -33.96
CA ARG A 23 15.21 -0.24 -33.95
C ARG A 23 15.14 -0.93 -32.60
N GLU A 24 14.60 -2.16 -32.56
CA GLU A 24 14.58 -2.99 -31.36
C GLU A 24 16.01 -3.15 -30.84
N THR A 25 16.25 -2.53 -29.69
CA THR A 25 17.47 -2.73 -28.92
C THR A 25 17.12 -3.78 -27.85
N PRO A 26 17.81 -4.92 -27.79
CA PRO A 26 17.53 -5.92 -26.76
C PRO A 26 18.06 -5.42 -25.41
N GLY A 27 17.15 -5.31 -24.43
CA GLY A 27 17.49 -5.31 -23.01
C GLY A 27 17.34 -3.97 -22.28
N ASP A 28 16.21 -3.80 -21.59
CA ASP A 28 16.19 -3.17 -20.26
C ASP A 28 15.11 -3.87 -19.41
N PRO A 29 15.44 -4.63 -18.36
CA PRO A 29 14.48 -5.37 -17.58
C PRO A 29 14.03 -4.55 -16.37
N SER A 30 13.43 -3.37 -16.55
CA SER A 30 12.83 -2.64 -15.42
C SER A 30 11.99 -1.42 -15.82
N VAL A 31 10.94 -1.63 -16.62
CA VAL A 31 9.82 -0.68 -16.61
C VAL A 31 8.61 -1.43 -16.09
N ALA A 32 8.22 -1.15 -14.84
CA ALA A 32 6.96 -1.63 -14.31
C ALA A 32 5.84 -1.17 -15.26
N PRO A 33 4.88 -2.05 -15.63
CA PRO A 33 3.82 -1.67 -16.53
C PRO A 33 3.04 -0.49 -15.94
N SER A 34 2.88 0.58 -16.70
CA SER A 34 2.02 1.70 -16.31
C SER A 34 0.57 1.21 -16.19
N PRO A 35 -0.18 1.64 -15.16
CA PRO A 35 -1.58 1.26 -15.04
C PRO A 35 -2.38 1.80 -16.21
N THR A 36 -3.36 1.01 -16.66
CA THR A 36 -4.32 1.39 -17.69
C THR A 36 -5.47 2.20 -17.09
N GLU A 37 -5.78 1.97 -15.82
CA GLU A 37 -6.84 2.62 -15.06
C GLU A 37 -6.43 2.77 -13.58
N THR A 38 -7.04 3.72 -12.87
CA THR A 38 -6.90 3.86 -11.41
C THR A 38 -8.29 3.90 -10.79
N LEU A 39 -8.52 3.04 -9.79
CA LEU A 39 -9.75 2.99 -9.01
C LEU A 39 -9.46 3.39 -7.57
N THR A 40 -10.31 4.25 -7.00
CA THR A 40 -10.21 4.66 -5.60
C THR A 40 -11.14 3.83 -4.73
N ILE A 41 -10.61 3.26 -3.66
CA ILE A 41 -11.33 2.50 -2.65
C ILE A 41 -11.57 3.40 -1.44
N LEU A 42 -12.81 3.42 -0.95
CA LEU A 42 -13.18 4.02 0.33
C LEU A 42 -13.35 2.89 1.35
N VAL A 43 -12.68 3.00 2.48
CA VAL A 43 -12.74 2.01 3.56
C VAL A 43 -13.20 2.72 4.83
N ASP A 44 -14.19 2.13 5.50
CA ASP A 44 -14.63 2.55 6.81
C ASP A 44 -13.93 1.67 7.85
N LEU A 45 -12.97 2.25 8.57
CA LEU A 45 -12.15 1.55 9.56
C LEU A 45 -12.34 2.18 10.94
N PRO A 46 -12.10 1.42 12.02
CA PRO A 46 -12.04 1.98 13.36
C PRO A 46 -11.11 3.19 13.39
N HIS A 47 -11.62 4.28 13.98
CA HIS A 47 -10.84 5.48 14.24
C HIS A 47 -10.36 5.47 15.69
N TYR A 48 -9.08 5.71 15.89
CA TYR A 48 -8.47 5.76 17.21
C TYR A 48 -8.27 7.21 17.66
N GLU A 49 -8.76 7.54 18.85
CA GLU A 49 -8.73 8.88 19.42
C GLU A 49 -7.39 9.20 20.11
N SER A 50 -6.61 8.17 20.46
CA SER A 50 -5.31 8.30 21.12
C SER A 50 -4.31 7.24 20.64
N VAL A 51 -3.02 7.47 20.94
CA VAL A 51 -1.97 6.47 20.65
C VAL A 51 -2.10 5.25 21.56
N GLU A 52 -2.66 5.40 22.75
CA GLU A 52 -2.96 4.31 23.68
C GLU A 52 -4.12 3.43 23.18
N ASP A 53 -5.18 4.02 22.61
CA ASP A 53 -6.27 3.24 21.99
C ASP A 53 -5.76 2.45 20.79
N LEU A 54 -4.88 3.08 19.98
CA LEU A 54 -4.23 2.43 18.84
C LEU A 54 -3.30 1.29 19.30
N ALA A 55 -2.50 1.51 20.34
CA ALA A 55 -1.64 0.47 20.92
C ALA A 55 -2.45 -0.70 21.48
N SER A 56 -3.60 -0.43 22.10
CA SER A 56 -4.47 -1.47 22.67
C SER A 56 -5.06 -2.40 21.60
N ALA A 57 -5.08 -1.97 20.34
CA ALA A 57 -5.50 -2.79 19.19
C ALA A 57 -4.33 -3.42 18.44
N ALA A 58 -3.09 -3.13 18.81
CA ALA A 58 -1.90 -3.66 18.16
C ALA A 58 -1.37 -4.90 18.89
N ASP A 59 -0.92 -5.89 18.11
CA ASP A 59 -0.18 -7.06 18.61
C ASP A 59 1.32 -6.78 18.71
N ALA A 60 1.82 -5.77 17.98
CA ALA A 60 3.22 -5.37 18.00
C ALA A 60 3.42 -3.90 17.61
N ILE A 61 4.49 -3.30 18.14
CA ILE A 61 4.98 -1.98 17.74
C ILE A 61 6.44 -2.13 17.33
N VAL A 62 6.75 -1.75 16.09
CA VAL A 62 8.08 -2.00 15.50
C VAL A 62 8.57 -0.82 14.69
N LYS A 63 9.90 -0.62 14.64
CA LYS A 63 10.51 0.18 13.57
C LYS A 63 10.88 -0.75 12.45
N ALA A 64 10.42 -0.44 11.25
CA ALA A 64 10.48 -1.39 10.15
C ALA A 64 10.86 -0.72 8.82
N ARG A 65 11.57 -1.45 7.96
CA ARG A 65 11.98 -0.99 6.64
C ARG A 65 11.42 -1.92 5.57
N VAL A 66 10.76 -1.35 4.57
CA VAL A 66 10.28 -2.12 3.42
C VAL A 66 11.47 -2.59 2.55
N ILE A 67 11.55 -3.88 2.30
CA ILE A 67 12.54 -4.51 1.42
C ILE A 67 12.01 -4.57 -0.02
N SER A 68 10.78 -5.03 -0.18
CA SER A 68 10.11 -5.20 -1.47
C SER A 68 8.60 -5.17 -1.29
N SER A 69 7.88 -5.02 -2.39
CA SER A 69 6.43 -5.18 -2.43
C SER A 69 6.00 -5.92 -3.68
N ARG A 70 4.82 -6.52 -3.61
CA ARG A 70 4.12 -7.12 -4.75
C ARG A 70 2.63 -6.90 -4.59
N SER A 71 1.92 -6.80 -5.70
CA SER A 71 0.46 -6.83 -5.70
C SER A 71 -0.03 -8.27 -5.78
N ASP A 72 -1.13 -8.54 -5.11
CA ASP A 72 -1.75 -9.86 -4.99
C ASP A 72 -3.27 -9.72 -4.84
N LEU A 73 -3.97 -10.84 -4.83
CA LEU A 73 -5.38 -10.91 -4.45
C LEU A 73 -5.51 -11.65 -3.13
N ASP A 74 -6.11 -11.00 -2.12
CA ASP A 74 -6.53 -11.71 -0.92
C ASP A 74 -7.82 -12.45 -1.22
N LEU A 75 -7.75 -13.77 -1.09
CA LEU A 75 -8.84 -14.69 -1.41
C LEU A 75 -9.40 -15.28 -0.12
N PRO A 76 -10.73 -15.50 -0.06
CA PRO A 76 -11.33 -16.31 0.99
C PRO A 76 -10.63 -17.68 1.12
N ASP A 77 -10.53 -18.19 2.34
CA ASP A 77 -10.12 -19.58 2.54
C ASP A 77 -11.32 -20.50 2.32
N TYR A 78 -11.45 -20.99 1.09
CA TYR A 78 -12.50 -21.94 0.69
C TYR A 78 -12.39 -23.32 1.33
N THR A 79 -11.31 -23.61 2.07
CA THR A 79 -11.16 -24.86 2.83
C THR A 79 -11.66 -24.74 4.27
N SER A 80 -11.95 -23.52 4.73
CA SER A 80 -12.47 -23.27 6.08
C SER A 80 -13.91 -23.73 6.26
N ASP A 81 -14.21 -24.27 7.44
CA ASP A 81 -15.56 -24.62 7.89
C ASP A 81 -16.27 -23.43 8.59
N ASP A 82 -15.66 -22.24 8.61
CA ASP A 82 -16.29 -21.02 9.14
C ASP A 82 -16.99 -20.24 8.01
N PRO A 83 -18.33 -20.04 8.05
CA PRO A 83 -19.05 -19.22 7.06
C PRO A 83 -18.59 -17.77 6.96
N ARG A 84 -17.87 -17.25 7.97
CA ARG A 84 -17.28 -15.92 7.94
C ARG A 84 -16.04 -15.84 7.05
N VAL A 85 -15.40 -16.97 6.80
CA VAL A 85 -14.13 -17.09 6.05
C VAL A 85 -14.37 -17.77 4.70
N ASN A 86 -15.27 -18.75 4.65
CA ASN A 86 -15.63 -19.48 3.44
C ASN A 86 -17.06 -19.12 2.98
N PRO A 87 -17.21 -18.20 2.01
CA PRO A 87 -18.54 -17.81 1.52
C PRO A 87 -19.26 -18.94 0.75
N TYR A 88 -18.57 -20.03 0.41
CA TYR A 88 -19.13 -21.19 -0.31
C TYR A 88 -19.51 -22.35 0.61
N ILE A 89 -19.42 -22.18 1.93
CA ILE A 89 -19.78 -23.26 2.84
C ILE A 89 -21.26 -23.65 2.68
N GLY A 90 -21.50 -24.95 2.49
CA GLY A 90 -22.84 -25.49 2.27
C GLY A 90 -23.40 -25.31 0.85
N ALA A 91 -22.64 -24.70 -0.08
CA ALA A 91 -23.01 -24.67 -1.49
C ALA A 91 -22.92 -26.06 -2.11
N SER A 92 -23.77 -26.35 -3.11
CA SER A 92 -23.74 -27.61 -3.85
C SER A 92 -22.58 -27.72 -4.84
N GLU A 93 -21.95 -26.59 -5.17
CA GLU A 93 -20.87 -26.47 -6.14
C GLU A 93 -19.74 -25.61 -5.56
N ALA A 94 -18.50 -25.93 -5.92
CA ALA A 94 -17.33 -25.13 -5.58
C ALA A 94 -17.21 -23.93 -6.54
N PRO A 95 -16.60 -22.81 -6.13
CA PRO A 95 -16.42 -21.66 -7.01
C PRO A 95 -15.51 -22.01 -8.18
N SER A 96 -15.84 -21.52 -9.37
CA SER A 96 -14.96 -21.58 -10.53
C SER A 96 -13.72 -20.69 -10.33
N PRO A 97 -12.61 -20.92 -11.06
CA PRO A 97 -11.43 -20.06 -10.97
C PRO A 97 -11.71 -18.58 -11.27
N GLU A 98 -12.67 -18.29 -12.16
CA GLU A 98 -13.08 -16.92 -12.48
C GLU A 98 -13.83 -16.27 -11.32
N GLU A 99 -14.73 -17.01 -10.65
CA GLU A 99 -15.44 -16.54 -9.46
C GLU A 99 -14.48 -16.32 -8.29
N ILE A 100 -13.52 -17.24 -8.07
CA ILE A 100 -12.47 -17.08 -7.07
C ILE A 100 -11.72 -15.76 -7.29
N LYS A 101 -11.28 -15.51 -8.53
CA LYS A 101 -10.55 -14.28 -8.88
C LYS A 101 -11.42 -13.04 -8.70
N ALA A 102 -12.69 -13.09 -9.09
CA ALA A 102 -13.62 -11.96 -8.99
C ALA A 102 -13.97 -11.58 -7.54
N MET A 103 -13.87 -12.52 -6.60
CA MET A 103 -14.04 -12.26 -5.17
C MET A 103 -12.76 -11.78 -4.47
N GLY A 104 -11.62 -11.80 -5.16
CA GLY A 104 -10.35 -11.39 -4.58
C GLY A 104 -10.32 -9.90 -4.28
N ILE A 105 -9.82 -9.55 -3.10
CA ILE A 105 -9.58 -8.17 -2.72
C ILE A 105 -8.16 -7.80 -3.18
N PRO A 106 -7.98 -6.76 -4.02
CA PRO A 106 -6.65 -6.27 -4.37
C PRO A 106 -5.88 -5.87 -3.11
N ILE A 107 -4.71 -6.48 -2.92
CA ILE A 107 -3.79 -6.15 -1.83
C ILE A 107 -2.37 -5.92 -2.35
N THR A 108 -1.61 -5.16 -1.57
CA THR A 108 -0.18 -5.04 -1.69
C THR A 108 0.46 -5.73 -0.50
N VAL A 109 1.32 -6.70 -0.78
CA VAL A 109 2.11 -7.41 0.22
C VAL A 109 3.48 -6.79 0.25
N TYR A 110 3.82 -6.20 1.40
CA TYR A 110 5.13 -5.65 1.69
C TYR A 110 5.96 -6.67 2.46
N THR A 111 7.15 -6.98 1.94
CA THR A 111 8.17 -7.70 2.71
C THR A 111 8.92 -6.66 3.54
N VAL A 112 8.82 -6.76 4.86
CA VAL A 112 9.32 -5.76 5.80
C VAL A 112 10.37 -6.37 6.72
N GLU A 113 11.54 -5.72 6.82
CA GLU A 113 12.55 -6.03 7.83
C GLU A 113 12.26 -5.24 9.11
N ILE A 114 12.20 -5.93 10.24
CA ILE A 114 12.10 -5.30 11.55
C ILE A 114 13.49 -4.84 11.97
N THR A 115 13.66 -3.53 12.09
CA THR A 115 14.95 -2.93 12.52
C THR A 115 15.06 -2.79 14.03
N GLU A 116 13.93 -2.65 14.72
CA GLU A 116 13.84 -2.55 16.17
C GLU A 116 12.44 -3.03 16.58
N SER A 117 12.37 -3.86 17.63
CA SER A 117 11.10 -4.28 18.22
C SER A 117 10.89 -3.51 19.51
N LEU A 118 9.76 -2.80 19.61
CA LEU A 118 9.44 -1.97 20.77
C LEU A 118 8.44 -2.63 21.70
N ALA A 119 7.51 -3.43 21.14
CA ALA A 119 6.50 -4.15 21.90
C ALA A 119 5.98 -5.36 21.10
N GLY A 120 5.47 -6.36 21.79
CA GLY A 120 4.92 -7.58 21.20
C GLY A 120 5.98 -8.64 20.87
N LYS A 121 5.55 -9.70 20.19
CA LYS A 121 6.35 -10.92 19.99
C LYS A 121 7.31 -10.87 18.78
N LEU A 122 7.21 -9.82 17.98
CA LEU A 122 8.03 -9.68 16.78
C LEU A 122 9.48 -9.41 17.15
N SER A 123 10.41 -10.12 16.51
CA SER A 123 11.83 -10.03 16.85
C SER A 123 12.58 -9.10 15.90
N GLU A 124 13.59 -8.40 16.41
CA GLU A 124 14.52 -7.63 15.59
C GLU A 124 15.17 -8.50 14.50
N ARG A 125 15.42 -7.88 13.34
CA ARG A 125 16.01 -8.48 12.13
C ARG A 125 15.20 -9.61 11.51
N SER A 126 14.00 -9.89 12.03
CA SER A 126 13.07 -10.77 11.34
C SER A 126 12.48 -10.07 10.12
N THR A 127 12.02 -10.87 9.17
CA THR A 127 11.29 -10.40 8.00
C THR A 127 9.86 -10.89 8.11
N ILE A 128 8.90 -9.99 7.94
CA ILE A 128 7.47 -10.28 7.99
C ILE A 128 6.79 -9.83 6.69
N GLU A 129 5.57 -10.31 6.47
CA GLU A 129 4.68 -9.75 5.45
C GLU A 129 3.68 -8.79 6.11
N VAL A 130 3.67 -7.55 5.64
CA VAL A 130 2.63 -6.56 5.96
C VAL A 130 1.72 -6.43 4.74
N VAL A 131 0.42 -6.65 4.93
CA VAL A 131 -0.59 -6.62 3.87
C VAL A 131 -1.46 -5.38 4.00
N GLU A 132 -1.73 -4.73 2.87
CA GLU A 132 -2.56 -3.55 2.79
C GLU A 132 -3.48 -3.62 1.59
N MET A 133 -4.71 -3.13 1.73
CA MET A 133 -5.65 -3.05 0.61
C MET A 133 -5.14 -2.08 -0.48
N GLY A 134 -5.36 -2.45 -1.74
CA GLY A 134 -4.92 -1.71 -2.91
C GLY A 134 -3.79 -2.41 -3.67
N GLY A 135 -3.26 -1.80 -4.72
CA GLY A 135 -2.21 -2.36 -5.58
C GLY A 135 -2.64 -2.56 -7.03
N LEU A 136 -1.70 -2.98 -7.86
CA LEU A 136 -1.86 -3.15 -9.30
C LEU A 136 -2.26 -4.60 -9.61
N VAL A 137 -3.52 -4.80 -10.05
CA VAL A 137 -4.04 -6.10 -10.47
C VAL A 137 -4.62 -5.98 -11.87
N ASP A 138 -4.19 -6.85 -12.79
CA ASP A 138 -4.64 -6.88 -14.19
C ASP A 138 -4.57 -5.51 -14.91
N GLY A 139 -3.57 -4.68 -14.55
CA GLY A 139 -3.39 -3.35 -15.14
C GLY A 139 -4.24 -2.23 -14.53
N VAL A 140 -5.03 -2.52 -13.49
CA VAL A 140 -5.81 -1.54 -12.72
C VAL A 140 -5.12 -1.26 -11.39
N ASP A 141 -4.79 0.02 -11.15
CA ASP A 141 -4.20 0.48 -9.90
C ASP A 141 -5.30 0.82 -8.88
N HIS A 142 -5.45 -0.02 -7.87
CA HIS A 142 -6.42 0.15 -6.79
C HIS A 142 -5.78 0.95 -5.65
N ARG A 143 -6.35 2.11 -5.33
CA ARG A 143 -5.80 2.99 -4.30
C ARG A 143 -6.81 3.25 -3.21
N VAL A 144 -6.45 2.96 -1.97
CA VAL A 144 -7.25 3.40 -0.82
C VAL A 144 -7.12 4.91 -0.68
N ALA A 145 -8.26 5.60 -0.52
CA ALA A 145 -8.27 7.05 -0.31
C ALA A 145 -7.44 7.42 0.93
N ASN A 146 -6.65 8.49 0.80
CA ASN A 146 -5.83 9.05 1.87
C ASN A 146 -4.79 8.08 2.46
N LEU A 147 -4.46 7.01 1.74
CA LEU A 147 -3.40 6.07 2.12
C LEU A 147 -2.24 6.15 1.13
N GLN A 148 -1.06 6.46 1.63
CA GLN A 148 0.17 6.38 0.83
C GLN A 148 0.78 4.99 0.95
N PRO A 149 1.34 4.42 -0.15
CA PRO A 149 2.10 3.18 -0.09
C PRO A 149 3.27 3.29 0.90
N LEU A 150 3.59 2.20 1.61
CA LEU A 150 4.78 2.17 2.46
C LEU A 150 6.06 2.41 1.64
N ALA A 151 6.93 3.27 2.15
CA ALA A 151 8.14 3.69 1.46
C ALA A 151 9.34 2.81 1.83
N THR A 152 10.23 2.56 0.87
CA THR A 152 11.47 1.79 1.08
C THR A 152 12.59 2.59 1.77
N SER A 153 12.47 3.92 1.83
CA SER A 153 13.58 4.83 2.14
C SER A 153 13.68 5.26 3.61
N LYS A 154 12.70 4.93 4.45
CA LYS A 154 12.69 5.31 5.87
C LYS A 154 12.25 4.14 6.73
N PRO A 155 12.80 3.98 7.95
CA PRO A 155 12.13 3.18 8.94
C PRO A 155 10.86 3.92 9.34
N ASP A 156 9.72 3.26 9.15
CA ASP A 156 8.45 3.71 9.71
C ASP A 156 8.26 3.01 11.05
N LEU A 157 7.69 3.73 12.02
CA LEU A 157 7.17 3.13 13.24
C LEU A 157 5.77 2.61 12.92
N LEU A 158 5.58 1.30 13.04
CA LEU A 158 4.36 0.61 12.65
C LEU A 158 3.69 -0.01 13.88
N PHE A 159 2.39 0.22 14.01
CA PHE A 159 1.48 -0.49 14.89
C PHE A 159 0.84 -1.59 14.07
N LEU A 160 1.10 -2.84 14.44
CA LEU A 160 0.76 -4.01 13.65
C LEU A 160 -0.23 -4.91 14.40
N GLU A 161 -1.22 -5.41 13.70
CA GLU A 161 -2.10 -6.51 14.13
C GLU A 161 -1.86 -7.72 13.22
N GLU A 162 -1.86 -8.93 13.78
CA GLU A 162 -1.80 -10.16 13.00
C GLU A 162 -3.20 -10.46 12.43
N VAL A 163 -3.31 -10.47 11.10
CA VAL A 163 -4.60 -10.65 10.43
C VAL A 163 -4.87 -12.11 10.04
N ARG A 164 -3.86 -12.82 9.53
CA ARG A 164 -3.99 -14.21 9.09
C ARG A 164 -2.62 -14.84 8.78
N ASP A 165 -2.42 -16.10 9.18
CA ASP A 165 -1.26 -16.92 8.80
C ASP A 165 0.11 -16.24 9.02
N GLY A 166 0.29 -15.49 10.11
CA GLY A 166 1.52 -14.74 10.38
C GLY A 166 1.73 -13.49 9.51
N ARG A 167 0.72 -13.05 8.75
CA ARG A 167 0.69 -11.77 8.05
C ARG A 167 0.12 -10.70 8.94
N TYR A 168 0.67 -9.50 8.82
CA TYR A 168 0.30 -8.35 9.63
C TYR A 168 -0.37 -7.27 8.79
N ALA A 169 -1.21 -6.46 9.40
CA ALA A 169 -1.71 -5.21 8.82
C ALA A 169 -1.37 -4.04 9.74
N THR A 170 -1.30 -2.83 9.19
CA THR A 170 -1.17 -1.62 10.00
C THR A 170 -2.51 -1.27 10.63
N VAL A 171 -2.56 -1.21 11.97
CA VAL A 171 -3.78 -0.89 12.73
C VAL A 171 -4.31 0.48 12.28
N GLY A 172 -5.59 0.54 11.89
CA GLY A 172 -6.20 1.79 11.41
C GLY A 172 -5.53 2.39 10.16
N MET A 173 -4.85 1.57 9.35
CA MET A 173 -4.13 1.98 8.15
C MET A 173 -3.12 3.11 8.39
N ALA A 174 -3.42 4.33 7.93
CA ALA A 174 -2.53 5.47 8.06
C ALA A 174 -2.34 5.92 9.52
N GLN A 175 -3.31 5.66 10.42
CA GLN A 175 -3.18 5.97 11.84
C GLN A 175 -2.08 5.14 12.52
N GLY A 176 -1.91 3.88 12.10
CA GLY A 176 -0.89 2.96 12.60
C GLY A 176 0.51 3.16 12.03
N ARG A 177 0.71 4.12 11.13
CA ARG A 177 2.00 4.39 10.49
C ARG A 177 2.52 5.72 10.96
N PHE A 178 3.73 5.71 11.48
CA PHE A 178 4.35 6.88 12.07
C PHE A 178 5.68 7.18 11.40
N THR A 179 5.88 8.45 11.10
CA THR A 179 7.19 8.95 10.64
C THR A 179 7.89 9.67 11.78
N ALA A 180 9.20 9.44 11.92
CA ALA A 180 10.02 10.15 12.88
C ALA A 180 10.24 11.60 12.45
N LEU A 181 10.09 12.52 13.40
CA LEU A 181 10.43 13.92 13.26
C LEU A 181 11.88 14.18 13.72
N SER A 182 12.43 15.32 13.34
CA SER A 182 13.83 15.70 13.63
C SER A 182 14.14 15.86 15.12
N ASP A 183 13.11 16.07 15.94
CA ASP A 183 13.22 16.18 17.40
C ASP A 183 13.11 14.82 18.11
N GLY A 184 12.97 13.72 17.35
CA GLY A 184 12.83 12.37 17.88
C GLY A 184 11.39 11.98 18.24
N SER A 185 10.41 12.87 18.07
CA SER A 185 8.99 12.55 18.18
C SER A 185 8.48 11.84 16.93
N TYR A 186 7.27 11.29 16.98
CA TYR A 186 6.62 10.63 15.85
C TYR A 186 5.24 11.24 15.60
N VAL A 187 4.84 11.25 14.33
CA VAL A 187 3.50 11.66 13.88
C VAL A 187 2.91 10.63 12.94
N SER A 188 1.64 10.29 13.12
CA SER A 188 0.97 9.33 12.23
C SER A 188 0.72 9.94 10.84
N LEU A 189 0.57 9.08 9.84
CA LEU A 189 0.40 9.48 8.43
C LEU A 189 -1.07 9.70 8.02
N SER A 190 -1.99 9.77 9.00
CA SER A 190 -3.42 9.99 8.80
C SER A 190 -3.78 11.47 8.67
N ASP A 191 -4.97 11.76 8.12
CA ASP A 191 -5.49 13.14 7.98
C ASP A 191 -5.73 13.83 9.33
N THR A 192 -6.00 13.04 10.38
CA THR A 192 -6.03 13.48 11.79
C THR A 192 -4.86 12.79 12.50
N PRO A 193 -3.68 13.44 12.59
CA PRO A 193 -2.48 12.78 13.06
C PRO A 193 -2.44 12.60 14.57
N LEU A 194 -2.11 11.39 15.01
CA LEU A 194 -1.72 11.07 16.38
C LEU A 194 -0.22 11.39 16.57
N LYS A 195 0.19 11.64 17.81
CA LYS A 195 1.57 12.05 18.14
C LYS A 195 2.14 11.25 19.30
N ILE A 196 3.41 10.88 19.17
CA ILE A 196 4.22 10.29 20.23
C ILE A 196 5.36 11.27 20.48
N GLY A 197 5.31 11.99 21.59
CA GLY A 197 6.19 13.14 21.83
C GLY A 197 7.52 12.77 22.47
N THR A 198 7.56 11.71 23.28
CA THR A 198 8.71 11.39 24.13
C THR A 198 9.02 9.90 24.18
N SER A 199 10.23 9.56 24.60
CA SER A 199 10.60 8.16 24.91
C SER A 199 9.77 7.56 26.05
N ALA A 200 9.27 8.39 26.97
CA ALA A 200 8.34 7.94 28.01
C ALA A 200 6.97 7.56 27.43
N ASP A 201 6.54 8.19 26.34
CA ASP A 201 5.32 7.79 25.62
C ASP A 201 5.52 6.41 25.00
N LEU A 202 6.65 6.17 24.32
CA LEU A 202 6.95 4.84 23.75
C LEU A 202 6.97 3.74 24.83
N GLN A 203 7.58 3.98 25.99
CA GLN A 203 7.58 3.02 27.10
C GLN A 203 6.17 2.74 27.64
N ARG A 204 5.28 3.75 27.65
CA ARG A 204 3.88 3.52 28.04
C ARG A 204 3.15 2.66 27.01
N LEU A 205 3.42 2.84 25.72
CA LEU A 205 2.81 2.03 24.67
C LEU A 205 3.30 0.58 24.70
N GLU A 206 4.58 0.35 25.02
CA GLU A 206 5.11 -0.99 25.30
C GLU A 206 4.32 -1.69 26.40
N GLN A 207 4.06 -1.00 27.52
CA GLN A 207 3.26 -1.55 28.62
C GLN A 207 1.80 -1.83 28.25
N VAL A 208 1.24 -1.09 27.29
CA VAL A 208 -0.15 -1.33 26.81
C VAL A 208 -0.22 -2.60 25.97
N VAL A 209 0.79 -2.86 25.14
CA VAL A 209 0.81 -4.04 24.24
C VAL A 209 1.25 -5.30 24.98
N ASP A 210 2.22 -5.19 25.89
CA ASP A 210 2.80 -6.35 26.60
C ASP A 210 2.12 -6.68 27.95
N GLY A 211 1.24 -5.80 28.43
CA GLY A 211 0.55 -5.91 29.72
C GLY A 211 -0.70 -6.77 29.69
#